data_AF-A0A7W1I8W5-F1
#
_entry.id   AF-A0A7W1I8W5-F1
#
_cell.length_a   1.000
_cell.length_b   1.000
_cell.length_c   1.000
_cell.angle_alpha   90.00
_cell.angle_beta   90.00
_cell.angle_gamma   90.00
#
_symmetry.space_group_name_H-M   'P 1'
#
loop_
_entity.id
_entity.type
_entity.pdbx_description
1 polymer ?
#
loop_
_entity_poly.entity_id
_entity_poly.type
_entity_poly.pdbx_seq_one_letter_code
_entity_poly.pdbx_strand_id
1 'polypeptide(L)' 'IEHVRARLARYKAPRKVIVVDTIGRSPAGKVDYRALKQLALDRVGA' A
#
# COMPACT_ATOMS: atom_id res chain seq x y z
N ILE A 1 -2.72 10.56 7.46
CA ILE A 1 -2.95 9.25 8.14
C ILE A 1 -3.66 9.36 9.49
N GLU A 2 -3.97 10.57 9.99
CA GLU A 2 -4.68 10.80 11.27
C GLU A 2 -5.96 9.97 11.40
N HIS A 3 -6.75 9.86 10.32
CA HIS A 3 -7.95 9.03 10.29
C HIS A 3 -7.73 7.59 10.82
N VAL A 4 -6.61 6.96 10.44
CA VAL A 4 -6.29 5.59 10.84
C VAL A 4 -5.72 5.55 12.27
N ARG A 5 -4.92 6.56 12.65
CA ARG A 5 -4.35 6.67 14.01
C ARG A 5 -5.42 6.84 15.08
N ALA A 6 -6.55 7.46 14.76
CA ALA A 6 -7.67 7.60 15.66
C ALA A 6 -8.47 6.30 15.89
N ARG A 7 -8.30 5.29 15.02
CA ARG A 7 -9.14 4.07 15.00
C ARG A 7 -8.36 2.78 15.25
N LEU A 8 -7.04 2.80 15.08
CA LEU A 8 -6.16 1.64 15.25
C LEU A 8 -5.03 1.97 16.24
N ALA A 9 -4.50 0.93 16.89
CA ALA A 9 -3.29 1.06 17.69
C ALA A 9 -2.13 1.64 16.85
N ARG A 10 -1.32 2.50 17.49
CA ARG A 10 -0.30 3.33 16.81
C ARG A 10 0.66 2.52 15.92
N TYR A 11 1.01 1.30 16.31
CA TYR A 11 1.93 0.44 15.55
C TYR A 11 1.32 -0.16 14.27
N LYS A 12 0.00 -0.20 14.14
CA LYS A 12 -0.70 -0.67 12.93
C LYS A 12 -0.90 0.42 11.88
N ALA A 13 -0.71 1.69 12.26
CA ALA A 13 -0.83 2.79 11.32
C ALA A 13 0.30 2.73 10.27
N PRO A 14 0.01 2.95 8.97
CA PRO A 14 1.03 2.89 7.93
C PRO A 14 2.06 4.01 8.12
N ARG A 15 3.33 3.70 7.88
CA ARG A 15 4.44 4.67 7.94
C ARG A 15 4.55 5.51 6.66
N LYS A 16 4.25 4.90 5.51
CA LYS A 16 4.26 5.53 4.19
C LYS A 16 2.97 5.15 3.47
N VAL A 17 2.41 6.08 2.71
CA VAL A 17 1.20 5.87 1.88
C VAL A 17 1.56 6.30 0.47
N ILE A 18 1.33 5.41 -0.48
CA ILE A 18 1.66 5.63 -1.89
C ILE A 18 0.35 5.67 -2.66
N VAL A 19 0.09 6.79 -3.32
CA VAL A 19 -1.07 6.94 -4.20
C VAL A 19 -0.69 6.43 -5.59
N VAL A 20 -1.58 5.64 -6.18
CA VAL A 20 -1.43 5.03 -7.50
C VAL A 20 -2.74 5.16 -8.26
N ASP A 21 -2.67 5.25 -9.58
CA ASP A 21 -3.86 5.37 -10.42
C ASP A 21 -4.65 4.06 -10.48
N THR A 22 -3.96 2.93 -10.36
CA THR A 22 -4.56 1.59 -10.27
C THR A 22 -3.76 0.68 -9.34
N ILE A 23 -4.47 -0.18 -8.62
CA ILE A 23 -3.83 -1.23 -7.80
C ILE A 23 -3.33 -2.42 -8.63
N GLY A 24 -3.77 -2.54 -9.88
CA GLY A 24 -3.55 -3.73 -10.70
C GLY A 24 -4.29 -4.96 -10.14
N ARG A 25 -4.87 -5.76 -11.04
CA ARG A 25 -5.49 -7.04 -10.68
C ARG A 25 -5.12 -8.10 -11.70
N SER A 26 -5.02 -9.35 -11.26
CA SER A 26 -4.89 -10.50 -12.13
C SER A 26 -6.18 -10.70 -12.95
N PRO A 27 -6.16 -11.51 -14.02
CA PRO A 27 -7.37 -11.86 -14.77
C PRO A 27 -8.48 -12.48 -13.89
N ALA A 28 -8.10 -13.14 -12.79
CA ALA A 28 -9.03 -13.68 -11.79
C ALA A 28 -9.52 -12.62 -10.78
N GLY A 29 -9.21 -11.35 -10.98
CA GLY A 29 -9.63 -10.23 -10.14
C GLY A 29 -8.87 -10.06 -8.82
N LYS A 30 -7.83 -10.86 -8.56
CA LYS A 30 -7.03 -10.76 -7.32
C LYS A 30 -6.04 -9.60 -7.42
N VAL A 31 -5.77 -8.93 -6.30
CA VAL A 31 -4.77 -7.85 -6.25
C VAL A 31 -3.38 -8.39 -6.58
N ASP A 32 -2.64 -7.69 -7.43
CA ASP A 32 -1.25 -8.07 -7.76
C ASP A 32 -0.27 -7.56 -6.69
N TYR A 33 -0.17 -8.32 -5.60
CA TYR A 33 0.75 -8.00 -4.51
C TYR A 33 2.22 -7.98 -4.94
N ARG A 34 2.61 -8.74 -5.97
CA ARG A 34 4.01 -8.81 -6.41
C ARG A 34 4.41 -7.50 -7.10
N ALA A 35 3.61 -7.05 -8.05
CA ALA A 35 3.84 -5.78 -8.74
C ALA A 35 3.77 -4.59 -7.76
N LEU A 36 2.79 -4.58 -6.87
CA LEU A 36 2.65 -3.52 -5.86
C LEU A 36 3.82 -3.49 -4.86
N LYS A 37 4.37 -4.64 -4.47
CA LYS A 37 5.56 -4.70 -3.62
C LYS A 37 6.76 -4.08 -4.34
N GLN A 38 6.98 -4.42 -5.60
CA GLN A 38 8.09 -3.86 -6.37
C GLN A 38 7.95 -2.34 -6.53
N LEU A 39 6.76 -1.88 -6.94
CA LEU A 39 6.44 -0.45 -7.03
C LEU A 39 6.72 0.28 -5.71
N ALA A 40 6.32 -0.32 -4.59
CA ALA A 40 6.56 0.26 -3.28
C ALA A 40 8.06 0.37 -2.99
N LEU A 41 8.86 -0.67 -3.26
CA LEU A 41 10.32 -0.62 -3.09
C LEU A 41 10.95 0.50 -3.95
N ASP A 42 10.55 0.59 -5.21
CA ASP A 42 11.10 1.56 -6.15
C ASP A 42 10.79 3.01 -5.74
N ARG A 43 9.57 3.28 -5.24
CA ARG A 43 9.15 4.64 -4.85
C ARG A 43 9.60 5.06 -3.46
N VAL A 44 9.71 4.08 -2.56
CA VAL A 44 10.03 4.35 -1.15
C VAL A 44 11.53 4.57 -0.95
N GLY A 45 12.33 4.10 -1.92
CA GLY A 45 13.77 3.92 -1.76
C GLY A 45 14.01 2.82 -0.74
N ALA A 46 14.58 1.70 -1.18
CA ALA A 46 15.24 0.80 -0.25
C ALA A 46 16.46 1.51 0.33
#